data_AF-A0A6L7TM07-F1
#
_entry.id   AF-A0A6L7TM07-F1
#
_cell.length_a   1.000
_cell.length_b   1.000
_cell.length_c   1.000
_cell.angle_alpha   90.00
_cell.angle_beta   90.00
_cell.angle_gamma   90.00
#
_symmetry.space_group_name_H-M   'P 1'
#
loop_
_entity.id
_entity.type
_entity.pdbx_description
1 polymer ?
#
loop_
_entity_poly.entity_id
_entity_poly.type
_entity_poly.pdbx_seq_one_letter_code
_entity_poly.pdbx_strand_id
1 'polypeptide(L)'
;MTTRSGTARQEGPGKLSTPRLPIYRDFILIQLAVLVFFLDQFSKYLVREFLLLFQSYPAEGFLRITHTFNTGSIFGIFQGQNTAFILVSFIGVAVLLLLYHSQRFPTGLLRLSLGLQLGGAFGNLLDRVRLGHVTDWVDVGPWPVFNVADACIVTGLVLLAWMFIMSERARPQQSVLSLSKDAYDFCPLCDGDMRPLPSREGQTSGWRCSTCGARERLLPP
;
A
#
# COMPACT_ATOMS: atom_id res chain seq x y z
N MET A 1 -53.53 -29.96 -24.46
CA MET A 1 -53.37 -29.15 -23.24
C MET A 1 -52.32 -29.86 -22.37
N THR A 2 -51.05 -29.53 -22.55
CA THR A 2 -49.94 -30.08 -21.75
C THR A 2 -49.09 -28.92 -21.29
N THR A 3 -49.13 -28.69 -19.99
CA THR A 3 -48.60 -27.53 -19.27
C THR A 3 -47.08 -27.60 -19.18
N ARG A 4 -46.42 -26.51 -19.57
CA ARG A 4 -45.03 -26.18 -19.23
C ARG A 4 -44.86 -26.16 -17.71
N SER A 5 -43.79 -26.77 -17.21
CA SER A 5 -43.22 -26.44 -15.90
C SER A 5 -41.71 -26.30 -16.08
N GLY A 6 -41.28 -25.04 -16.25
CA GLY A 6 -39.87 -24.67 -16.25
C GLY A 6 -39.37 -24.59 -14.82
N THR A 7 -38.33 -25.36 -14.52
CA THR A 7 -37.57 -25.25 -13.29
C THR A 7 -36.69 -24.01 -13.36
N ALA A 8 -37.18 -22.91 -12.76
CA ALA A 8 -36.39 -21.70 -12.53
C ALA A 8 -35.27 -22.02 -11.53
N ARG A 9 -34.04 -22.08 -12.04
CA ARG A 9 -32.81 -22.12 -11.25
C ARG A 9 -32.69 -20.77 -10.54
N GLN A 10 -32.95 -20.73 -9.23
CA GLN A 10 -32.67 -19.54 -8.43
C GLN A 10 -31.15 -19.45 -8.24
N GLU A 11 -30.50 -18.66 -9.08
CA GLU A 11 -29.14 -18.19 -8.87
C GLU A 11 -29.16 -17.18 -7.73
N GLY A 12 -28.47 -17.48 -6.62
CA GLY A 12 -28.33 -16.57 -5.49
C GLY A 12 -27.70 -15.23 -5.88
N PRO A 13 -27.83 -14.17 -5.06
CA PRO A 13 -27.32 -12.85 -5.41
C PRO A 13 -25.81 -12.93 -5.63
N GLY A 14 -25.40 -12.86 -6.90
CA GLY A 14 -24.00 -12.79 -7.29
C GLY A 14 -23.35 -11.64 -6.54
N LYS A 15 -22.31 -11.95 -5.74
CA LYS A 15 -21.44 -10.95 -5.14
C LYS A 15 -20.96 -10.04 -6.26
N LEU A 16 -21.54 -8.85 -6.40
CA LEU A 16 -21.05 -7.83 -7.32
C LEU A 16 -19.64 -7.47 -6.88
N SER A 17 -18.65 -8.07 -7.55
CA SER A 17 -17.25 -7.73 -7.40
C SER A 17 -17.06 -6.32 -7.98
N THR A 18 -17.29 -5.30 -7.15
CA THR A 18 -16.87 -3.93 -7.44
C THR A 18 -15.44 -3.96 -7.97
N PRO A 19 -15.20 -3.51 -9.21
CA PRO A 19 -13.88 -3.57 -9.82
C PRO A 19 -12.91 -2.68 -9.05
N ARG A 20 -11.66 -3.12 -8.91
CA ARG A 20 -10.58 -2.29 -8.35
C ARG A 20 -10.30 -1.16 -9.34
N LEU A 21 -10.08 0.06 -8.86
CA LEU A 21 -9.66 1.15 -9.74
C LEU A 21 -8.25 0.85 -10.25
N PRO A 22 -8.04 0.66 -11.56
CA PRO A 22 -6.71 0.47 -12.08
C PRO A 22 -5.94 1.80 -11.96
N ILE A 23 -4.64 1.72 -11.66
CA ILE A 23 -3.82 2.88 -11.32
C ILE A 23 -3.84 3.98 -12.39
N TYR A 24 -3.90 3.59 -13.67
CA TYR A 24 -3.93 4.52 -14.81
C TYR A 24 -5.22 5.36 -14.88
N ARG A 25 -6.27 5.01 -14.12
CA ARG A 25 -7.51 5.78 -14.00
C ARG A 25 -7.57 6.64 -12.74
N ASP A 26 -6.57 6.53 -11.86
CA ASP A 26 -6.48 7.36 -10.67
C ASP A 26 -5.72 8.65 -10.97
N PHE A 27 -6.44 9.63 -11.49
CA PHE A 27 -5.88 10.91 -11.91
C PHE A 27 -5.15 11.64 -10.79
N ILE A 28 -5.61 11.52 -9.54
CA ILE A 28 -5.00 12.19 -8.39
C ILE A 28 -3.59 11.64 -8.16
N LEU A 29 -3.46 10.30 -8.10
CA LEU A 29 -2.16 9.67 -7.91
C LEU A 29 -1.20 10.00 -9.06
N ILE A 30 -1.68 9.93 -10.31
CA ILE A 30 -0.86 10.22 -11.48
C ILE A 30 -0.39 11.67 -11.49
N GLN A 31 -1.30 12.63 -11.23
CA GLN A 31 -0.96 14.05 -11.17
C GLN A 31 0.08 14.34 -10.09
N LEU A 32 -0.05 13.74 -8.90
CA LEU A 32 0.93 13.90 -7.83
C LEU A 32 2.30 13.35 -8.22
N ALA A 33 2.36 12.13 -8.79
CA ALA A 33 3.62 11.54 -9.23
C ALA A 33 4.29 12.37 -10.33
N VAL A 34 3.52 12.84 -11.31
CA VAL A 34 4.00 13.70 -12.40
C VAL A 34 4.51 15.04 -11.87
N LEU A 35 3.76 15.68 -10.97
CA LEU A 35 4.16 16.94 -10.35
C LEU A 35 5.49 16.80 -9.61
N VAL A 36 5.62 15.79 -8.75
CA VAL A 36 6.84 15.52 -7.98
C VAL A 36 8.02 15.26 -8.93
N PHE A 37 7.82 14.45 -9.96
CA PHE A 37 8.84 14.17 -10.96
C PHE A 37 9.34 15.45 -11.65
N PHE A 38 8.41 16.32 -12.10
CA PHE A 38 8.80 17.57 -12.77
C PHE A 38 9.46 18.55 -11.81
N LEU A 39 9.00 18.66 -10.56
CA LEU A 39 9.65 19.49 -9.54
C LEU A 39 11.08 19.03 -9.26
N ASP A 40 11.29 17.72 -9.13
CA ASP A 40 12.62 17.14 -8.95
C ASP A 40 13.54 17.46 -10.14
N GLN A 41 13.11 17.11 -11.35
CA GLN A 41 13.91 17.30 -12.55
C GLN A 41 14.20 18.77 -12.85
N PHE A 42 13.23 19.66 -12.61
CA PHE A 42 13.42 21.09 -12.75
C PHE A 42 14.41 21.62 -11.71
N SER A 43 14.30 21.21 -10.44
CA SER A 43 15.25 21.62 -9.40
C SER A 43 16.69 21.20 -9.72
N LYS A 44 16.89 19.97 -10.19
CA LYS A 44 18.19 19.43 -10.59
C LYS A 44 18.73 20.09 -11.85
N TYR A 45 17.85 20.47 -12.78
CA TYR A 45 18.24 21.26 -13.95
C TYR A 45 18.80 22.61 -13.53
N LEU A 46 18.10 23.36 -12.66
CA LEU A 46 18.59 24.65 -12.17
C LEU A 46 19.96 24.54 -11.50
N VAL A 47 20.16 23.54 -10.64
CA VAL A 47 21.44 23.37 -9.95
C VAL A 47 22.59 23.09 -10.93
N ARG A 48 22.36 22.24 -11.94
CA ARG A 48 23.36 21.94 -12.97
C ARG A 48 23.69 23.14 -13.85
N GLU A 49 22.73 24.03 -14.08
CA GLU A 49 22.90 25.22 -14.90
C GLU A 49 23.64 26.34 -14.15
N PHE A 50 23.36 26.53 -12.86
CA PHE A 50 23.82 27.70 -12.10
C PHE A 50 25.02 27.44 -11.18
N LEU A 51 25.39 26.18 -10.93
CA LEU A 51 26.51 25.83 -10.04
C LEU A 51 27.47 24.86 -10.72
N LEU A 52 28.76 25.13 -10.60
CA LEU A 52 29.81 24.17 -10.94
C LEU A 52 29.72 22.96 -9.99
N LEU A 53 30.20 21.81 -10.45
CA LEU A 53 30.28 20.62 -9.60
C LEU A 53 31.11 20.92 -8.33
N PHE A 54 30.58 20.51 -7.18
CA PHE A 54 31.07 20.77 -5.82
C PHE A 54 31.02 22.24 -5.36
N GLN A 55 30.41 23.13 -6.14
CA GLN A 55 30.14 24.50 -5.69
C GLN A 55 28.94 24.54 -4.76
N SER A 56 29.06 25.32 -3.68
CA SER A 56 27.99 25.60 -2.73
C SER A 56 27.54 27.06 -2.78
N TYR A 57 26.24 27.30 -2.65
CA TYR A 57 25.67 28.63 -2.46
C TYR A 57 24.62 28.63 -1.33
N PRO A 58 24.76 29.48 -0.30
CA PRO A 58 25.98 30.23 0.04
C PRO A 58 27.18 29.29 0.28
N ALA A 59 28.40 29.84 0.25
CA ALA A 59 29.61 29.03 0.45
C ALA A 59 29.69 28.44 1.87
N GLU A 60 29.11 29.13 2.84
CA GLU A 60 29.11 28.76 4.26
C GLU A 60 27.69 28.80 4.83
N GLY A 61 27.51 28.15 5.99
CA GLY A 61 26.23 28.09 6.69
C GLY A 61 25.65 26.68 6.78
N PHE A 62 24.56 26.56 7.54
CA PHE A 62 23.91 25.28 7.81
C PHE A 62 23.12 24.75 6.62
N LEU A 63 22.37 25.61 5.92
CA LEU A 63 21.58 25.26 4.73
C LEU A 63 22.26 25.85 3.49
N ARG A 64 22.67 24.99 2.57
CA ARG A 64 23.33 25.36 1.32
C ARG A 64 22.71 24.62 0.14
N ILE A 65 22.87 25.20 -1.04
CA ILE A 65 22.64 24.54 -2.33
C ILE A 65 24.01 24.11 -2.83
N THR A 66 24.33 22.82 -2.74
CA THR A 66 25.64 22.27 -3.09
C THR A 66 25.52 21.31 -4.26
N HIS A 67 26.00 21.67 -5.45
CA HIS A 67 25.90 20.77 -6.61
C HIS A 67 26.84 19.57 -6.42
N THR A 68 26.28 18.38 -6.19
CA THR A 68 27.05 17.14 -6.12
C THR A 68 26.42 16.04 -6.96
N PHE A 69 27.21 15.02 -7.30
CA PHE A 69 26.69 13.79 -7.87
C PHE A 69 26.69 12.67 -6.83
N ASN A 70 25.71 11.80 -6.94
CA ASN A 70 25.61 10.59 -6.14
C ASN A 70 25.61 9.37 -7.07
N THR A 71 26.74 8.69 -7.10
CA THR A 71 26.94 7.44 -7.85
C THR A 71 26.47 6.21 -7.06
N GLY A 72 25.89 6.40 -5.88
CA GLY A 72 25.45 5.32 -5.00
C GLY A 72 26.56 4.75 -4.11
N SER A 73 27.62 5.51 -3.84
CA SER A 73 28.65 5.09 -2.91
C SER A 73 28.16 5.20 -1.46
N ILE A 74 27.58 4.13 -0.94
CA ILE A 74 27.52 3.92 0.51
C ILE A 74 28.96 3.61 0.95
N PHE A 75 29.66 4.59 1.53
CA PHE A 75 31.02 4.47 2.07
C PHE A 75 32.13 4.03 1.09
N GLY A 76 32.01 4.34 -0.21
CA GLY A 76 33.06 4.03 -1.20
C GLY A 76 33.16 2.56 -1.64
N ILE A 77 32.37 1.65 -1.06
CA ILE A 77 32.41 0.20 -1.37
C ILE A 77 31.63 -0.15 -2.66
N PHE A 78 30.70 0.72 -3.06
CA PHE A 78 29.81 0.53 -4.21
C PHE A 78 30.04 1.53 -5.35
N GLN A 79 31.24 2.10 -5.49
CA GLN A 79 31.53 3.01 -6.61
C GLN A 79 31.28 2.30 -7.95
N GLY A 80 30.46 2.92 -8.82
CA GLY A 80 30.12 2.38 -10.14
C GLY A 80 28.94 1.40 -10.17
N GLN A 81 28.27 1.10 -9.04
CA GLN A 81 27.12 0.19 -9.01
C GLN A 81 25.78 0.86 -9.33
N ASN A 82 25.77 1.79 -10.30
CA ASN A 82 24.55 2.48 -10.74
C ASN A 82 23.44 1.49 -11.16
N THR A 83 23.82 0.36 -11.77
CA THR A 83 22.91 -0.72 -12.17
C THR A 83 22.13 -1.31 -10.98
N ALA A 84 22.76 -1.47 -9.81
CA ALA A 84 22.09 -2.01 -8.63
C ALA A 84 21.00 -1.04 -8.13
N PHE A 85 21.27 0.26 -8.13
CA PHE A 85 20.28 1.26 -7.73
C PHE A 85 19.13 1.41 -8.73
N ILE A 86 19.42 1.25 -10.02
CA ILE A 86 18.39 1.16 -11.06
C ILE A 86 17.47 -0.02 -10.77
N LEU A 87 18.03 -1.20 -10.50
CA LEU A 87 17.26 -2.40 -10.17
C LEU A 87 16.41 -2.22 -8.90
N VAL A 88 17.00 -1.67 -7.83
CA VAL A 88 16.27 -1.37 -6.59
C VAL A 88 15.12 -0.39 -6.85
N SER A 89 15.32 0.62 -7.69
CA SER A 89 14.26 1.57 -8.07
C SER A 89 13.11 0.88 -8.79
N PHE A 90 13.40 -0.01 -9.75
CA PHE A 90 12.37 -0.80 -10.43
C PHE A 90 11.62 -1.74 -9.47
N ILE A 91 12.32 -2.42 -8.57
CA ILE A 91 11.71 -3.28 -7.56
C ILE A 91 10.80 -2.45 -6.65
N GLY A 92 11.28 -1.30 -6.16
CA GLY A 92 10.50 -0.39 -5.32
C GLY A 92 9.22 0.07 -6.02
N VAL A 93 9.31 0.54 -7.27
CA VAL A 93 8.14 0.92 -8.07
C VAL A 93 7.18 -0.25 -8.22
N ALA A 94 7.67 -1.46 -8.55
CA ALA A 94 6.82 -2.64 -8.67
C ALA A 94 6.08 -2.97 -7.36
N VAL A 95 6.76 -2.90 -6.21
CA VAL A 95 6.15 -3.10 -4.89
C VAL A 95 5.05 -2.06 -4.62
N LEU A 96 5.29 -0.78 -4.91
CA LEU A 96 4.29 0.28 -4.74
C LEU A 96 3.05 0.07 -5.63
N LEU A 97 3.26 -0.37 -6.88
CA LEU A 97 2.17 -0.70 -7.80
C LEU A 97 1.36 -1.91 -7.33
N LEU A 98 2.02 -2.96 -6.83
CA LEU A 98 1.36 -4.13 -6.26
C LEU A 98 0.57 -3.76 -5.00
N LEU A 99 1.15 -2.94 -4.13
CA LEU A 99 0.47 -2.41 -2.95
C LEU A 99 -0.78 -1.64 -3.36
N TYR A 100 -0.68 -0.73 -4.31
CA TYR A 100 -1.84 0.01 -4.82
C TYR A 100 -2.92 -0.92 -5.38
N HIS A 101 -2.53 -1.91 -6.19
CA HIS A 101 -3.46 -2.87 -6.79
C HIS A 101 -4.13 -3.80 -5.77
N SER A 102 -3.52 -3.99 -4.59
CA SER A 102 -4.16 -4.72 -3.48
C SER A 102 -5.32 -3.95 -2.85
N GLN A 103 -5.40 -2.63 -3.06
CA GLN A 103 -6.40 -1.76 -2.43
C GLN A 103 -7.64 -1.62 -3.31
N ARG A 104 -8.81 -1.88 -2.73
CA ARG A 104 -10.09 -1.76 -3.45
C ARG A 104 -10.56 -0.30 -3.52
N PHE A 105 -10.37 0.44 -2.43
CA PHE A 105 -10.71 1.86 -2.30
C PHE A 105 -9.51 2.59 -1.69
N PRO A 106 -8.54 3.03 -2.52
CA PRO A 106 -7.39 3.76 -2.01
C PRO A 106 -7.86 5.05 -1.32
N THR A 107 -7.26 5.39 -0.18
CA THR A 107 -7.55 6.64 0.54
C THR A 107 -6.78 7.81 -0.08
N GLY A 108 -7.17 9.06 0.20
CA GLY A 108 -6.40 10.23 -0.23
C GLY A 108 -4.96 10.21 0.31
N LEU A 109 -4.78 9.81 1.57
CA LEU A 109 -3.46 9.71 2.20
C LEU A 109 -2.59 8.63 1.55
N LEU A 110 -3.17 7.50 1.13
CA LEU A 110 -2.45 6.49 0.37
C LEU A 110 -1.97 7.03 -0.98
N ARG A 111 -2.85 7.75 -1.70
CA ARG A 111 -2.49 8.36 -2.99
C ARG A 111 -1.36 9.37 -2.82
N LEU A 112 -1.40 10.18 -1.77
CA LEU A 112 -0.33 11.11 -1.44
C LEU A 112 0.99 10.38 -1.20
N SER A 113 0.98 9.39 -0.31
CA SER A 113 2.16 8.58 0.02
C SER A 113 2.78 7.91 -1.21
N LEU A 114 1.97 7.26 -2.05
CA LEU A 114 2.45 6.55 -3.24
C LEU A 114 2.83 7.51 -4.36
N GLY A 115 2.09 8.61 -4.56
CA GLY A 115 2.42 9.63 -5.55
C GLY A 115 3.78 10.28 -5.29
N LEU A 116 4.07 10.61 -4.03
CA LEU A 116 5.38 11.13 -3.61
C LEU A 116 6.51 10.14 -3.91
N GLN A 117 6.34 8.87 -3.50
CA GLN A 117 7.35 7.83 -3.71
C GLN A 117 7.58 7.50 -5.18
N LEU A 118 6.50 7.37 -5.98
CA LEU A 118 6.58 7.08 -7.41
C LEU A 118 7.26 8.23 -8.15
N GLY A 119 6.83 9.48 -7.93
CA GLY A 119 7.42 10.64 -8.58
C GLY A 119 8.91 10.79 -8.25
N GLY A 120 9.28 10.63 -6.97
CA GLY A 120 10.67 10.67 -6.55
C GLY A 120 11.51 9.52 -7.12
N ALA A 121 10.98 8.29 -7.10
CA ALA A 121 11.67 7.13 -7.67
C ALA A 121 11.95 7.32 -9.17
N PHE A 122 10.97 7.81 -9.94
CA PHE A 122 11.16 8.11 -11.36
C PHE A 122 12.17 9.24 -11.61
N GLY A 123 12.17 10.29 -10.79
CA GLY A 123 13.14 11.40 -10.92
C GLY A 123 14.58 10.92 -10.73
N ASN A 124 14.83 10.16 -9.66
CA ASN A 124 16.13 9.57 -9.38
C ASN A 124 16.54 8.47 -10.37
N LEU A 125 15.58 7.67 -10.87
CA LEU A 125 15.85 6.67 -11.90
C LEU A 125 16.25 7.32 -13.23
N LEU A 126 15.61 8.45 -13.59
CA LEU A 126 15.92 9.15 -14.83
C LEU A 126 17.35 9.67 -14.86
N ASP A 127 17.81 10.31 -13.78
CA ASP A 127 19.19 10.77 -13.68
C ASP A 127 20.16 9.59 -13.81
N ARG A 128 19.90 8.48 -13.11
CA ARG A 128 20.75 7.29 -13.17
C ARG A 128 20.86 6.72 -14.58
N VAL A 129 19.76 6.64 -15.32
CA VAL A 129 19.74 6.12 -16.68
C VAL A 129 20.40 7.09 -17.67
N ARG A 130 20.21 8.40 -17.51
CA ARG A 130 20.72 9.41 -18.46
C ARG A 130 22.15 9.87 -18.18
N LEU A 131 22.50 10.03 -16.90
CA LEU A 131 23.73 10.67 -16.44
C LEU A 131 24.69 9.66 -15.79
N GLY A 132 24.20 8.48 -15.39
CA GLY A 132 24.99 7.49 -14.64
C GLY A 132 25.10 7.77 -13.13
N HIS A 133 24.52 8.86 -12.65
CA HIS A 133 24.50 9.29 -11.26
C HIS A 133 23.24 10.12 -10.99
N VAL A 134 22.94 10.41 -9.72
CA VAL A 134 21.89 11.35 -9.32
C VAL A 134 22.49 12.72 -9.05
N THR A 135 21.77 13.81 -9.35
CA THR A 135 22.17 15.16 -8.93
C THR A 135 21.57 15.47 -7.55
N ASP A 136 22.43 15.61 -6.55
CA ASP A 136 22.03 16.01 -5.19
C ASP A 136 22.43 17.47 -4.95
N TRP A 137 21.63 18.18 -4.15
CA TRP A 137 21.81 19.62 -4.00
C TRP A 137 21.41 20.25 -2.67
N VAL A 138 20.52 19.63 -1.90
CA VAL A 138 20.11 20.12 -0.58
C VAL A 138 21.14 19.67 0.45
N ASP A 139 21.91 20.63 0.96
CA ASP A 139 22.97 20.40 1.93
C ASP A 139 22.60 21.06 3.26
N VAL A 140 22.51 20.25 4.32
CA VAL A 140 22.14 20.68 5.67
C VAL A 140 23.23 20.39 6.71
N GLY A 141 24.51 20.50 6.29
CA GLY A 141 25.66 20.35 7.18
C GLY A 141 26.13 18.90 7.33
N PRO A 142 25.98 18.26 8.52
CA PRO A 142 26.48 16.90 8.75
C PRO A 142 25.66 15.79 8.07
N TRP A 143 24.49 16.12 7.51
CA TRP A 143 23.62 15.16 6.83
C TRP A 143 24.05 14.98 5.37
N PRO A 144 23.94 13.77 4.79
CA PRO A 144 24.21 13.56 3.37
C PRO A 144 23.39 14.49 2.47
N VAL A 145 24.02 15.10 1.47
CA VAL A 145 23.32 15.94 0.50
C VAL A 145 22.26 15.11 -0.22
N PHE A 146 21.07 15.67 -0.38
CA PHE A 146 19.92 14.98 -0.97
C PHE A 146 19.20 15.88 -1.98
N ASN A 147 18.12 15.38 -2.57
CA ASN A 147 17.29 16.15 -3.51
C ASN A 147 15.79 16.05 -3.20
N VAL A 148 14.97 16.67 -4.05
CA VAL A 148 13.51 16.67 -3.91
C VAL A 148 12.93 15.25 -4.00
N ALA A 149 13.43 14.43 -4.92
CA ALA A 149 13.03 13.04 -5.03
C ALA A 149 13.28 12.25 -3.73
N ASP A 150 14.44 12.39 -3.10
CA ASP A 150 14.77 11.71 -1.84
C ASP A 150 13.82 12.15 -0.71
N ALA A 151 13.60 13.46 -0.57
CA ALA A 151 12.69 14.01 0.43
C ALA A 151 11.25 13.49 0.23
N CYS A 152 10.79 13.39 -1.01
CA CYS A 152 9.48 12.86 -1.36
C CYS A 152 9.37 11.36 -1.07
N ILE A 153 10.40 10.56 -1.40
CA ILE A 153 10.44 9.13 -1.09
C ILE A 153 10.35 8.91 0.43
N VAL A 154 11.20 9.60 1.21
CA VAL A 154 11.23 9.48 2.67
C VAL A 154 9.89 9.92 3.27
N THR A 155 9.34 11.05 2.83
CA THR A 155 8.05 11.54 3.32
C THR A 155 6.93 10.54 3.02
N GLY A 156 6.86 10.04 1.79
CA GLY A 156 5.85 9.05 1.41
C GLY A 156 6.00 7.73 2.18
N LEU A 157 7.23 7.27 2.44
CA LEU A 157 7.51 6.11 3.27
C LEU A 157 7.04 6.32 4.71
N VAL A 158 7.32 7.48 5.32
CA VAL A 158 6.84 7.84 6.66
C VAL A 158 5.31 7.85 6.73
N LEU A 159 4.64 8.44 5.72
CA LEU A 159 3.18 8.43 5.63
C LEU A 159 2.62 7.00 5.51
N LEU A 160 3.26 6.15 4.70
CA LEU A 160 2.85 4.77 4.52
C LEU A 160 2.99 3.98 5.83
N ALA A 161 4.13 4.11 6.50
CA ALA A 161 4.40 3.46 7.78
C ALA A 161 3.41 3.93 8.86
N TRP A 162 3.14 5.23 8.92
CA TRP A 162 2.14 5.80 9.83
C TRP A 162 0.75 5.17 9.62
N MET A 163 0.31 5.02 8.36
CA MET A 163 -0.96 4.38 8.05
C MET A 163 -1.03 2.94 8.54
N PHE A 164 0.03 2.16 8.37
CA PHE A 164 0.09 0.78 8.87
C PHE A 164 -0.03 0.71 10.39
N ILE A 165 0.74 1.54 11.10
CA ILE A 165 0.71 1.58 12.58
C ILE A 165 -0.67 1.98 13.10
N MET A 166 -1.33 2.94 12.46
CA MET A 166 -2.68 3.37 12.86
C MET A 166 -3.75 2.31 12.52
N SER A 167 -3.60 1.58 11.42
CA SER A 167 -4.52 0.51 11.03
C SER A 167 -4.51 -0.67 12.01
N GLU A 168 -3.38 -0.98 12.63
CA GLU A 168 -3.29 -2.07 13.63
C GLU A 168 -4.01 -1.69 14.92
N ARG A 169 -3.85 -0.44 15.39
CA ARG A 169 -4.53 0.07 16.59
C ARG A 169 -6.05 0.10 16.45
N ALA A 170 -6.54 0.23 15.22
CA ALA A 170 -7.97 0.31 14.90
C ALA A 170 -8.65 -1.06 14.73
N ARG A 171 -7.99 -2.20 15.00
CA ARG A 171 -8.64 -3.51 15.10
C ARG A 171 -9.08 -3.77 16.55
N PRO A 172 -10.30 -3.38 16.97
CA PRO A 172 -10.82 -3.84 18.24
C PRO A 172 -10.99 -5.36 18.23
N GLN A 173 -10.83 -5.95 19.40
CA GLN A 173 -10.92 -7.37 19.76
C GLN A 173 -12.33 -7.96 19.55
N GLN A 174 -12.98 -7.72 18.41
CA GLN A 174 -14.29 -8.24 18.05
C GLN A 174 -14.22 -9.57 17.28
N SER A 175 -13.04 -9.98 16.82
CA SER A 175 -12.87 -11.21 16.03
C SER A 175 -13.06 -12.49 16.84
N VAL A 176 -12.73 -12.50 18.13
CA VAL A 176 -12.84 -13.72 18.95
C VAL A 176 -14.28 -14.01 19.36
N LEU A 177 -15.08 -12.98 19.64
CA LEU A 177 -16.48 -13.14 20.03
C LEU A 177 -17.42 -13.40 18.85
N SER A 178 -17.10 -12.91 17.65
CA SER A 178 -17.86 -13.17 16.42
C SER A 178 -17.58 -14.55 15.83
N LEU A 179 -16.32 -15.03 15.84
CA LEU A 179 -15.98 -16.41 15.48
C LEU A 179 -16.68 -17.43 16.40
N SER A 180 -16.81 -17.11 17.69
CA SER A 180 -17.58 -17.91 18.64
C SER A 180 -19.08 -17.93 18.34
N LYS A 181 -19.62 -16.99 17.56
CA LYS A 181 -21.05 -16.90 17.26
C LYS A 181 -21.37 -17.58 15.93
N ASP A 182 -20.56 -17.29 14.91
CA ASP A 182 -20.73 -17.83 13.56
C ASP A 182 -20.42 -19.34 13.47
N ALA A 183 -19.56 -19.86 14.35
CA ALA A 183 -19.21 -21.28 14.39
C ALA A 183 -20.39 -22.20 14.79
N TYR A 184 -21.46 -21.66 15.41
CA TYR A 184 -22.62 -22.44 15.85
C TYR A 184 -23.88 -22.21 15.02
N ASP A 185 -23.85 -21.34 14.00
CA ASP A 185 -25.04 -21.03 13.21
C ASP A 185 -25.30 -22.05 12.07
N PHE A 186 -24.36 -22.96 11.82
CA PHE A 186 -24.37 -23.83 10.65
C PHE A 186 -24.01 -25.29 10.95
N CYS A 187 -24.71 -26.23 10.32
CA CYS A 187 -24.53 -27.67 10.54
C CYS A 187 -23.48 -28.27 9.59
N PRO A 188 -22.37 -28.83 10.09
CA PRO A 188 -21.28 -29.36 9.25
C PRO A 188 -21.63 -30.65 8.50
N LEU A 189 -22.79 -31.26 8.77
CA LEU A 189 -23.22 -32.51 8.14
C LEU A 189 -24.05 -32.29 6.87
N CYS A 190 -24.73 -31.15 6.76
CA CYS A 190 -25.70 -30.91 5.67
C CYS A 190 -25.79 -29.46 5.23
N ASP A 191 -24.93 -28.61 5.76
CA ASP A 191 -24.90 -27.17 5.48
C ASP A 191 -26.20 -26.42 5.83
N GLY A 192 -26.99 -26.94 6.76
CA GLY A 192 -28.26 -26.35 7.20
C GLY A 192 -28.17 -25.55 8.50
N ASP A 193 -29.10 -24.62 8.72
CA ASP A 193 -29.08 -23.72 9.88
C ASP A 193 -29.28 -24.47 11.20
N MET A 194 -28.43 -24.17 12.19
CA MET A 194 -28.56 -24.64 13.57
C MET A 194 -29.49 -23.71 14.36
N ARG A 195 -30.48 -24.29 15.04
CA ARG A 195 -31.45 -23.56 15.87
C ARG A 195 -31.31 -23.96 17.33
N PRO A 196 -31.45 -23.01 18.28
CA PRO A 196 -31.38 -23.33 19.70
C PRO A 196 -32.59 -24.20 20.09
N LEU A 197 -32.35 -25.23 20.89
CA LEU A 197 -33.42 -26.03 21.47
C LEU A 197 -34.03 -25.29 22.66
N PRO A 198 -35.38 -25.22 22.75
CA PRO A 198 -36.04 -24.58 23.87
C PRO A 198 -35.77 -25.39 25.15
N SER A 199 -35.26 -24.72 26.17
CA SER A 199 -35.03 -25.27 27.50
C SER A 199 -36.14 -24.86 28.46
N ARG A 200 -36.43 -25.71 29.44
CA ARG A 200 -37.43 -25.46 30.48
C ARG A 200 -37.00 -24.45 31.54
N GLU A 201 -35.72 -24.05 31.60
CA GLU A 201 -35.16 -23.23 32.68
C GLU A 201 -34.30 -22.04 32.19
N GLY A 202 -34.59 -21.49 31.01
CA GLY A 202 -33.97 -20.24 30.53
C GLY A 202 -32.51 -20.35 30.07
N GLN A 203 -31.91 -21.55 30.12
CA GLN A 203 -30.55 -21.83 29.65
C GLN A 203 -30.59 -22.71 28.41
N THR A 204 -30.03 -22.27 27.27
CA THR A 204 -30.06 -23.02 25.99
C THR A 204 -29.48 -24.42 26.15
N SER A 205 -30.31 -25.46 25.95
CA SER A 205 -29.94 -26.87 26.18
C SER A 205 -29.21 -27.52 25.00
N GLY A 206 -28.66 -26.71 24.08
CA GLY A 206 -27.97 -27.15 22.88
C GLY A 206 -28.67 -26.73 21.58
N TRP A 207 -28.14 -27.18 20.45
CA TRP A 207 -28.55 -26.77 19.11
C TRP A 207 -29.04 -27.95 18.27
N ARG A 208 -29.97 -27.69 17.36
CA ARG A 208 -30.51 -28.66 16.39
C ARG A 208 -30.53 -28.08 14.98
N CYS A 209 -30.00 -28.82 14.02
CA CYS A 209 -30.10 -28.46 12.61
C CYS A 209 -31.55 -28.54 12.11
N SER A 210 -32.00 -27.48 11.44
CA SER A 210 -33.31 -27.41 10.80
C SER A 210 -33.46 -28.33 9.58
N THR A 211 -32.35 -28.71 8.94
CA THR A 211 -32.34 -29.49 7.68
C THR A 211 -32.20 -30.99 7.93
N CYS A 212 -31.09 -31.44 8.54
CA CYS A 212 -30.87 -32.88 8.79
C CYS A 212 -31.29 -33.35 10.18
N GLY A 213 -31.65 -32.43 11.08
CA GLY A 213 -32.06 -32.76 12.45
C GLY A 213 -30.93 -33.14 13.40
N ALA A 214 -29.67 -33.09 12.97
CA ALA A 214 -28.50 -33.33 13.82
C ALA A 214 -28.52 -32.42 15.06
N ARG A 215 -28.09 -32.96 16.20
CA ARG A 215 -28.06 -32.24 17.47
C ARG A 215 -26.64 -32.16 17.99
N GLU A 216 -26.27 -31.00 18.49
CA GLU A 216 -25.05 -30.87 19.26
C GLU A 216 -25.28 -31.46 20.65
N ARG A 217 -24.49 -32.46 21.03
CA ARG A 217 -24.54 -33.03 22.36
C ARG A 217 -23.61 -32.19 23.23
N LEU A 218 -24.18 -31.36 24.11
CA LEU A 218 -23.41 -30.71 25.17
C LEU A 218 -22.81 -31.83 26.03
N LEU A 219 -21.50 -32.04 25.92
CA LEU A 219 -20.78 -32.84 26.90
C LEU A 219 -20.83 -32.03 28.21
N PRO A 220 -21.26 -32.62 29.34
CA PRO A 220 -21.10 -31.94 30.61
C PRO A 220 -19.60 -31.69 30.86
N PRO A 221 -19.25 -30.60 31.57
CA PRO A 221 -17.87 -30.27 31.88
C PRO A 221 -17.16 -31.39 32.67
#